data_AF-A0A0F8WQ11-F1
#
_entry.id   AF-A0A0F8WQ11-F1
#
_cell.length_a   1.000
_cell.length_b   1.000
_cell.length_c   1.000
_cell.angle_alpha   90.00
_cell.angle_beta   90.00
_cell.angle_gamma   90.00
#
_symmetry.space_group_name_H-M   'P 1'
#
loop_
_entity.id
_entity.type
_entity.pdbx_description
1 polymer ?
#
loop_
_entity_poly.entity_id
_entity_poly.type
_entity_poly.pdbx_seq_one_letter_code
_entity_poly.pdbx_strand_id
1 'polypeptide(L)' 'MNTYKISSSFEELSKTLELVSDPVARHILSARIAIDLAGRGIEVNLS' A
#
# COMPACT_ATOMS: atom_id res chain seq x y z
N MET A 1 -5.65 -22.97 1.08
CA MET A 1 -5.39 -21.66 1.72
C MET A 1 -4.43 -20.92 0.80
N ASN A 2 -4.96 -20.08 -0.10
CA ASN A 2 -4.16 -19.43 -1.15
C ASN A 2 -3.52 -18.18 -0.55
N THR A 3 -2.27 -18.28 -0.12
CA THR A 3 -1.45 -17.14 0.26
C THR A 3 -1.08 -16.42 -1.03
N TYR A 4 -1.89 -15.45 -1.44
CA TYR A 4 -1.52 -14.50 -2.48
C TYR A 4 -0.30 -13.73 -1.97
N LYS A 5 0.89 -14.20 -2.33
CA LYS A 5 2.15 -13.52 -2.03
C LYS A 5 2.25 -12.36 -3.03
N ILE A 6 1.54 -11.29 -2.72
CA ILE A 6 1.53 -10.06 -3.51
C ILE A 6 2.87 -9.37 -3.25
N SER A 7 3.88 -9.74 -4.04
CA SER A 7 5.10 -8.96 -4.19
C SER A 7 4.83 -7.83 -5.18
N SER A 8 3.91 -6.92 -4.83
CA SER A 8 3.58 -5.78 -5.69
C SER A 8 4.56 -4.63 -5.46
N SER A 9 4.95 -3.99 -6.57
CA SER A 9 5.74 -2.77 -6.54
C SER A 9 4.92 -1.59 -5.98
N PHE A 10 5.59 -0.52 -5.55
CA PHE A 10 4.94 0.73 -5.11
C PHE A 10 3.91 1.26 -6.13
N GLU A 11 4.21 1.15 -7.42
CA GLU A 11 3.33 1.61 -8.50
C GLU A 11 2.03 0.77 -8.58
N GLU A 12 2.13 -0.55 -8.43
CA GLU A 12 0.96 -1.44 -8.38
C GLU A 12 0.11 -1.19 -7.14
N LEU A 13 0.74 -1.00 -5.98
CA LEU A 13 0.02 -0.68 -4.75
C LEU A 13 -0.71 0.67 -4.85
N SER A 14 -0.08 1.67 -5.47
CA SER A 14 -0.67 3.00 -5.67
C SER A 14 -1.88 2.93 -6.61
N LYS A 15 -1.77 2.23 -7.74
CA LYS A 15 -2.90 1.99 -8.66
C LYS A 15 -4.03 1.21 -7.98
N THR A 16 -3.68 0.22 -7.16
CA THR A 16 -4.68 -0.56 -6.41
C THR A 16 -5.40 0.31 -5.39
N LEU A 17 -4.70 1.21 -4.69
CA LEU A 17 -5.28 2.11 -3.71
C LEU A 17 -6.34 3.03 -4.31
N GLU A 18 -6.15 3.50 -5.55
CA GLU A 18 -7.12 4.34 -6.27
C GLU A 18 -8.40 3.58 -6.63
N LEU A 19 -8.30 2.27 -6.86
CA LEU A 19 -9.44 1.42 -7.25
C LEU A 19 -10.19 0.82 -6.05
N VAL A 20 -9.59 0.84 -4.87
CA VAL A 20 -10.17 0.24 -3.66
C VAL A 20 -11.16 1.21 -2.99
N SER A 21 -12.43 0.81 -2.99
CA SER A 21 -13.52 1.55 -2.33
C SER A 21 -13.73 1.15 -0.87
N ASP A 22 -13.25 -0.03 -0.47
CA ASP A 22 -13.38 -0.52 0.90
C ASP A 22 -12.45 0.27 1.84
N PRO A 23 -12.97 0.90 2.91
CA PRO A 23 -12.19 1.78 3.75
C PRO A 23 -11.09 1.05 4.54
N VAL A 24 -11.31 -0.22 4.90
CA VAL A 24 -10.34 -1.04 5.64
C VAL A 24 -9.20 -1.46 4.72
N ALA A 25 -9.52 -1.97 3.54
CA ALA A 25 -8.54 -2.33 2.52
C ALA A 25 -7.73 -1.11 2.07
N ARG A 26 -8.39 0.05 1.91
CA ARG A 26 -7.71 1.32 1.59
C ARG A 26 -6.70 1.68 2.68
N HIS A 27 -7.08 1.60 3.96
CA HIS A 27 -6.18 1.87 5.08
C HIS A 27 -4.96 0.93 5.09
N ILE A 28 -5.17 -0.38 4.90
CA ILE A 28 -4.10 -1.38 4.87
C ILE A 28 -3.12 -1.11 3.72
N LEU A 29 -3.63 -0.80 2.53
CA LEU A 29 -2.80 -0.47 1.36
C LEU A 29 -2.00 0.81 1.58
N SER A 30 -2.62 1.86 2.13
CA SER A 30 -1.93 3.12 2.48
C SER A 30 -0.78 2.88 3.45
N ALA A 31 -0.99 2.08 4.50
CA ALA A 31 0.04 1.75 5.46
C ALA A 31 1.19 0.96 4.82
N ARG A 32 0.87 0.01 3.92
CA ARG A 32 1.89 -0.76 3.19
C ARG A 32 2.75 0.13 2.30
N ILE A 33 2.14 1.10 1.62
CA ILE A 33 2.84 2.07 0.78
C ILE A 33 3.76 2.96 1.64
N ALA A 34 3.27 3.44 2.78
CA ALA A 34 4.07 4.26 3.69
C ALA A 34 5.31 3.52 4.22
N ILE A 35 5.19 2.23 4.54
CA ILE A 35 6.31 1.38 4.94
C ILE A 35 7.34 1.22 3.82
N ASP A 36 6.90 1.01 2.56
CA ASP A 36 7.81 0.91 1.41
C ASP A 36 8.59 2.21 1.18
N LEU A 37 7.90 3.36 1.29
CA LEU A 37 8.51 4.69 1.18
C LEU A 37 9.48 4.98 2.32
N ALA A 38 9.13 4.65 3.57
CA ALA A 38 10.03 4.79 4.71
C ALA A 38 11.29 3.92 4.58
N GLY A 39 11.16 2.70 4.03
CA GLY A 39 12.29 1.83 3.69
C GLY A 39 13.24 2.42 2.63
N ARG A 40 12.77 3.42 1.86
CA ARG A 40 13.57 4.20 0.89
C ARG A 40 14.06 5.53 1.45
N GLY A 41 13.80 5.83 2.73
CA GLY A 41 14.17 7.10 3.38
C GLY A 41 13.24 8.27 3.05
N ILE A 42 12.04 8.01 2.54
CA ILE A 42 11.03 9.02 2.22
C ILE A 42 10.04 9.12 3.38
N GLU A 43 9.95 10.30 4.01
CA GLU A 43 8.93 10.56 5.03
C GLU A 43 7.57 10.81 4.38
N VAL A 44 6.54 10.13 4.88
CA VAL A 44 5.17 10.22 4.37
C VAL A 44 4.25 10.67 5.50
N ASN A 45 3.55 11.77 5.31
CA ASN A 45 2.60 12.28 6.29
C ASN A 45 1.23 11.63 6.06
N LEU A 46 0.88 10.67 6.91
CA LEU A 46 -0.42 10.00 6.90
C LEU A 46 -1.41 10.79 7.78
N SER A 47 -1.75 12.00 7.33
CA SER A 47 -2.73 12.88 7.98
C SER A 47 -4.16 12.51 7.66
#